data_AF-A0A2W5E976-F1
#
_entry.id   AF-A0A2W5E976-F1
#
_cell.length_a   1.000
_cell.length_b   1.000
_cell.length_c   1.000
_cell.angle_alpha   90.00
_cell.angle_beta   90.00
_cell.angle_gamma   90.00
#
_symmetry.space_group_name_H-M   'P 1'
#
loop_
_entity.id
_entity.type
_entity.pdbx_description
1 polymer ?
#
loop_
_entity_poly.entity_id
_entity_poly.type
_entity_poly.pdbx_seq_one_letter_code
_entity_poly.pdbx_strand_id
1 'polypeptide(L)'
;MTGSPSFRPTVTGPGDIKYVDINQDKAINYGSSRLGATGDLVNFGDSYPHYLYGFSFGFKWKGIDFSTMFQGVGKRNFLPSIPDLYPFTTIPNQPPYNVPNPTTTVMPVDYNLNYWTMDNPNARFPRLFSNGTQNTVPSSYWV
;
A
#
# COMPACT_ATOMS: atom_id res chain seq x y z
N MET A 1 25.39 2.53 -19.98
CA MET A 1 24.18 3.17 -19.44
C MET A 1 24.16 2.89 -17.96
N THR A 2 24.47 3.88 -17.13
CA THR A 2 24.38 3.76 -15.67
C THR A 2 22.90 3.65 -15.31
N GLY A 3 22.46 2.48 -14.82
CA GLY A 3 21.07 2.25 -14.43
C GLY A 3 20.63 3.26 -13.37
N SER A 4 19.35 3.67 -13.40
CA SER A 4 18.78 4.48 -12.32
C SER A 4 18.92 3.73 -10.99
N PRO A 5 19.15 4.44 -9.86
CA PRO A 5 19.18 3.80 -8.56
C PRO A 5 17.85 3.08 -8.29
N SER A 6 17.95 1.90 -7.69
CA SER A 6 16.80 1.04 -7.41
C SER A 6 16.78 0.58 -5.96
N PHE A 7 15.57 0.43 -5.44
CA PHE A 7 15.37 -0.17 -4.13
C PHE A 7 15.58 -1.69 -4.22
N ARG A 8 16.52 -2.22 -3.44
CA ARG A 8 16.97 -3.63 -3.47
C ARG A 8 17.51 -4.08 -4.84
N PRO A 9 18.65 -3.52 -5.30
CA PRO A 9 19.15 -3.68 -6.67
C PRO A 9 19.42 -5.12 -7.10
N THR A 10 19.70 -6.04 -6.17
CA THR A 10 19.97 -7.46 -6.47
C THR A 10 18.73 -8.21 -6.98
N VAL A 11 17.52 -7.75 -6.65
CA VAL A 11 16.26 -8.43 -7.01
C VAL A 11 15.34 -7.56 -7.87
N THR A 12 15.69 -6.29 -8.12
CA THR A 12 14.88 -5.38 -8.95
C THR A 12 14.87 -5.80 -10.41
N GLY A 13 13.71 -5.71 -11.06
CA GLY A 13 13.54 -5.93 -12.50
C GLY A 13 12.39 -5.10 -13.10
N PRO A 14 12.17 -5.21 -14.42
CA PRO A 14 11.04 -4.59 -15.09
C PRO A 14 9.71 -4.94 -14.41
N GLY A 15 8.85 -3.94 -14.23
CA GLY A 15 7.56 -4.11 -13.55
C GLY A 15 7.57 -3.94 -12.03
N ASP A 16 8.74 -3.70 -11.41
CA ASP A 16 8.79 -3.30 -10.00
C ASP A 16 8.47 -1.81 -9.81
N ILE A 17 8.04 -1.44 -8.60
CA ILE A 17 7.83 -0.05 -8.21
C ILE A 17 9.15 0.73 -8.29
N LYS A 18 9.12 1.84 -9.03
CA LYS A 18 10.24 2.78 -9.10
C LYS A 18 10.05 3.89 -8.07
N TYR A 19 11.07 4.05 -7.23
CA TYR A 19 11.13 5.12 -6.22
C TYR A 19 11.91 6.32 -6.75
N VAL A 20 11.59 7.48 -6.21
CA VAL A 20 12.31 8.73 -6.49
C VAL A 20 13.43 8.86 -5.47
N ASP A 21 14.63 9.15 -5.95
CA ASP A 21 15.77 9.56 -5.11
C ASP A 21 15.54 11.02 -4.70
N ILE A 22 15.22 11.24 -3.43
CA ILE A 22 14.79 12.55 -2.90
C ILE A 22 15.99 13.36 -2.44
N ASN A 23 17.00 12.69 -1.87
CA ASN A 23 18.20 13.34 -1.33
C ASN A 23 19.34 13.45 -2.36
N GLN A 24 19.16 12.88 -3.56
CA GLN A 24 20.09 12.90 -4.69
C GLN A 24 21.42 12.19 -4.42
N ASP A 25 21.43 11.21 -3.51
CA ASP A 25 22.63 10.45 -3.15
C ASP A 25 22.92 9.25 -4.08
N LYS A 26 22.06 9.04 -5.10
CA LYS A 26 22.11 7.93 -6.06
C LYS A 26 21.91 6.56 -5.41
N ALA A 27 21.25 6.50 -4.26
CA ALA A 27 20.75 5.29 -3.64
C ALA A 27 19.26 5.48 -3.28
N ILE A 28 18.51 4.38 -3.18
CA ILE A 28 17.15 4.42 -2.63
C ILE A 28 17.18 3.70 -1.28
N ASN A 29 17.04 4.45 -0.19
CA ASN A 29 17.18 3.91 1.16
C ASN A 29 16.37 4.68 2.23
N TYR A 30 16.25 4.09 3.42
CA TYR A 30 15.57 4.68 4.58
C TYR A 30 16.52 5.45 5.52
N GLY A 31 17.73 5.74 5.06
CA GLY A 31 18.79 6.36 5.84
C GLY A 31 19.09 5.61 7.13
N SER A 32 19.23 6.35 8.22
CA SER A 32 19.44 5.80 9.57
C SER A 32 18.15 5.59 10.35
N SER A 33 16.98 5.80 9.72
CA SER A 33 15.66 5.81 10.37
C SER A 33 15.55 6.78 11.55
N ARG A 34 16.33 7.87 11.54
CA ARG A 34 16.29 8.93 12.57
C ARG A 34 15.74 10.22 11.98
N LEU A 35 15.07 11.01 12.82
CA LEU A 35 14.66 12.37 12.47
C LEU A 35 15.90 13.18 12.05
N GLY A 36 15.86 13.74 10.83
CA GLY A 36 16.97 14.47 10.21
C GLY A 36 17.92 13.62 9.36
N ALA A 37 17.78 12.29 9.34
CA ALA A 37 18.60 11.38 8.54
C ALA A 37 17.76 10.21 8.00
N THR A 38 16.73 10.56 7.23
CA THR A 38 15.65 9.67 6.77
C THR A 38 15.87 9.06 5.39
N GLY A 39 16.97 9.38 4.71
CA GLY A 39 17.17 8.98 3.31
C GLY A 39 16.04 9.50 2.42
N ASP A 40 15.36 8.60 1.73
CA ASP A 40 14.26 8.87 0.78
C ASP A 40 12.85 8.74 1.39
N LEU A 41 12.74 8.63 2.72
CA LEU A 41 11.42 8.56 3.36
C LEU A 41 10.73 9.93 3.33
N VAL A 42 9.43 9.91 3.01
CA VAL A 42 8.53 11.08 3.06
C VAL A 42 7.45 10.86 4.11
N ASN A 43 7.11 11.91 4.84
CA ASN A 43 5.99 11.88 5.76
C ASN A 43 4.65 12.07 5.00
N PHE A 44 3.80 11.04 4.98
CA PHE A 44 2.45 11.10 4.39
C PHE A 44 1.37 11.63 5.36
N GLY A 45 1.74 11.95 6.60
CA GLY A 45 0.81 12.27 7.67
C GLY A 45 0.32 11.03 8.39
N ASP A 46 -0.82 11.14 9.05
CA ASP A 46 -1.41 10.08 9.85
C ASP A 46 -2.55 9.35 9.10
N SER A 47 -3.02 8.24 9.69
CA SER A 47 -4.11 7.41 9.19
C SER A 47 -5.46 7.66 9.89
N TYR A 48 -5.54 8.70 10.74
CA TYR A 48 -6.74 9.04 11.46
C TYR A 48 -7.80 9.64 10.53
N PRO A 49 -9.09 9.40 10.81
CA PRO A 49 -10.16 10.02 10.06
C PRO A 49 -10.22 11.53 10.36
N HIS A 50 -10.05 12.36 9.34
CA HIS A 50 -10.17 13.81 9.39
C HIS A 50 -11.49 14.26 8.76
N TYR A 51 -12.07 15.34 9.29
CA TYR A 51 -13.36 15.89 8.86
C TYR A 51 -14.50 14.87 8.96
N LEU A 52 -14.74 14.36 10.17
CA LEU A 52 -15.89 13.52 10.48
C LEU A 52 -17.19 14.33 10.32
N TYR A 53 -18.16 13.80 9.58
CA TYR A 53 -19.46 14.44 9.41
C TYR A 53 -20.59 13.44 9.56
N GLY A 54 -21.74 13.95 9.97
CA GLY A 54 -22.98 13.19 9.95
C GLY A 54 -24.18 14.12 9.93
N PHE A 55 -25.22 13.72 9.22
CA PHE A 55 -26.48 14.44 9.19
C PHE A 55 -27.64 13.45 9.11
N SER A 56 -28.74 13.81 9.76
CA SER A 56 -29.96 13.03 9.77
C SER A 56 -31.05 13.82 9.05
N PHE A 57 -31.75 13.14 8.15
CA PHE A 57 -32.87 13.70 7.42
C PHE A 57 -34.11 12.86 7.71
N GLY A 58 -35.17 13.52 8.16
CA GLY A 58 -36.45 12.88 8.37
C GLY A 58 -37.60 13.78 7.96
N PHE A 59 -38.67 13.17 7.44
CA PHE A 59 -39.90 13.87 7.13
C PHE A 59 -41.11 13.01 7.47
N LYS A 60 -42.21 13.70 7.79
CA LYS A 60 -43.49 13.07 8.12
C LYS A 60 -44.57 13.62 7.21
N TRP A 61 -45.36 12.75 6.61
CA TRP A 61 -46.47 13.16 5.75
C TRP A 61 -47.62 12.17 5.79
N LYS A 62 -48.83 12.66 6.09
CA LYS A 62 -50.09 11.88 6.13
C LYS A 62 -50.00 10.54 6.89
N GLY A 63 -49.30 10.52 8.02
CA GLY A 63 -49.13 9.31 8.85
C GLY A 63 -47.97 8.39 8.43
N ILE A 64 -47.23 8.74 7.38
CA ILE A 64 -45.97 8.08 7.00
C ILE A 64 -44.79 8.87 7.60
N ASP A 65 -43.84 8.14 8.18
CA ASP A 65 -42.57 8.65 8.71
C ASP A 65 -41.43 8.07 7.89
N PHE A 66 -40.49 8.92 7.49
CA PHE A 66 -39.23 8.54 6.87
C PHE A 66 -38.09 9.16 7.65
N SER A 67 -37.05 8.36 7.91
CA SER A 67 -35.83 8.81 8.57
C SER A 67 -34.61 8.14 7.94
N THR A 68 -33.56 8.93 7.74
CA THR A 68 -32.26 8.51 7.22
C THR A 68 -31.14 9.20 8.00
N MET A 69 -30.01 8.51 8.11
CA MET A 69 -28.79 9.05 8.70
C MET A 69 -27.63 8.81 7.75
N PHE A 70 -26.83 9.84 7.54
CA PHE A 70 -25.60 9.80 6.78
C PHE A 70 -24.43 10.06 7.72
N GLN A 71 -23.36 9.28 7.59
CA GLN A 71 -22.11 9.45 8.32
C GLN A 71 -20.94 9.27 7.34
N GLY A 72 -19.85 10.01 7.55
CA GLY A 72 -18.68 9.91 6.70
C GLY A 72 -17.43 10.57 7.26
N VAL A 73 -16.34 10.34 6.54
CA VAL A 73 -15.01 10.89 6.82
C VAL A 73 -14.56 11.64 5.57
N GLY A 74 -14.34 12.95 5.69
CA GLY A 74 -13.98 13.78 4.53
C GLY A 74 -12.56 13.57 4.03
N LYS A 75 -11.63 13.15 4.90
CA LYS A 75 -10.25 12.85 4.53
C LYS A 75 -9.66 11.75 5.40
N ARG A 76 -9.01 10.76 4.80
CA ARG A 76 -8.25 9.73 5.50
C ARG A 76 -7.18 9.17 4.58
N ASN A 77 -5.97 9.01 5.08
CA ASN A 77 -4.96 8.17 4.43
C ASN A 77 -5.13 6.73 4.91
N PHE A 78 -5.13 5.77 3.99
CA PHE A 78 -5.28 4.36 4.32
C PHE A 78 -4.20 3.57 3.59
N LEU A 79 -3.39 2.84 4.35
CA LEU A 79 -2.45 1.87 3.81
C LEU A 79 -3.07 0.48 3.99
N PRO A 80 -3.45 -0.22 2.92
CA PRO A 80 -3.93 -1.58 3.00
C PRO A 80 -2.85 -2.51 3.55
N SER A 81 -3.26 -3.62 4.17
CA SER A 81 -2.30 -4.58 4.67
C SER A 81 -1.60 -5.28 3.50
N ILE A 82 -0.34 -5.70 3.68
CA ILE A 82 0.43 -6.36 2.61
C ILE A 82 -0.27 -7.62 2.06
N PRO A 83 -0.88 -8.49 2.90
CA PRO A 83 -1.69 -9.61 2.42
C PRO A 83 -2.87 -9.21 1.50
N ASP A 84 -3.41 -7.99 1.63
CA ASP A 84 -4.48 -7.49 0.76
C ASP A 84 -3.95 -6.92 -0.56
N LEU A 85 -2.64 -6.70 -0.68
CA LEU A 85 -2.04 -6.06 -1.86
C LEU A 85 -1.29 -7.07 -2.73
N TYR A 86 -0.74 -8.12 -2.11
CA TYR A 86 0.25 -8.95 -2.77
C TYR A 86 0.12 -10.43 -2.37
N PRO A 87 -0.07 -11.34 -3.35
CA PRO A 87 -0.38 -12.74 -3.06
C PRO A 87 0.81 -13.54 -2.51
N PHE A 88 2.04 -13.03 -2.67
CA PHE A 88 3.26 -13.67 -2.20
C PHE A 88 3.88 -12.89 -1.05
N THR A 89 3.37 -13.07 0.16
CA THR A 89 3.84 -12.34 1.34
C THR A 89 4.43 -13.27 2.38
N THR A 90 5.40 -12.75 3.14
CA THR A 90 5.80 -13.34 4.42
C THR A 90 4.89 -12.77 5.51
N ILE A 91 4.05 -13.59 6.14
CA ILE A 91 3.33 -13.17 7.35
C ILE A 91 4.35 -13.14 8.49
N PRO A 92 4.61 -11.99 9.15
CA PRO A 92 5.42 -11.98 10.35
C PRO A 92 4.82 -12.97 11.36
N ASN A 93 5.65 -13.79 12.02
CA ASN A 93 5.17 -14.63 13.12
C ASN A 93 4.52 -13.75 14.19
N GLN A 94 3.19 -13.67 14.17
CA GLN A 94 2.39 -12.90 15.11
C GLN A 94 1.27 -13.81 15.61
N PRO A 95 1.03 -13.90 16.93
CA PRO A 95 -0.08 -14.68 17.46
C PRO A 95 -1.42 -14.31 16.77
N PRO A 96 -2.25 -15.30 16.41
CA PRO A 96 -2.14 -16.74 16.69
C PRO A 96 -1.31 -17.55 15.68
N TYR A 97 -0.76 -16.91 14.63
CA TYR A 97 -0.06 -17.57 13.54
C TYR A 97 1.45 -17.68 13.82
N ASN A 98 1.83 -18.73 14.54
CA ASN A 98 3.23 -19.19 14.60
C ASN A 98 3.45 -20.15 13.43
N VAL A 99 3.89 -19.64 12.28
CA VAL A 99 4.09 -20.44 11.06
C VAL A 99 5.59 -20.71 10.88
N PRO A 100 6.05 -21.95 11.06
CA PRO A 100 7.40 -22.33 10.68
C PRO A 100 7.52 -22.14 9.15
N ASN A 101 8.34 -21.19 8.72
CA ASN A 101 8.50 -20.74 7.32
C ASN A 101 7.39 -19.77 6.84
N PRO A 102 7.51 -18.46 7.13
CA PRO A 102 6.41 -17.49 7.02
C PRO A 102 5.95 -17.16 5.59
N THR A 103 6.49 -17.80 4.54
CA THR A 103 6.10 -17.57 3.15
C THR A 103 4.73 -18.20 2.90
N THR A 104 3.68 -17.47 3.23
CA THR A 104 2.30 -17.89 2.99
C THR A 104 1.82 -17.23 1.70
N THR A 105 1.58 -18.04 0.68
CA THR A 105 0.79 -17.60 -0.46
C THR A 105 -0.64 -17.41 0.04
N VAL A 106 -1.12 -16.16 0.03
CA VAL A 106 -2.55 -15.91 0.25
C VAL A 106 -3.30 -16.21 -1.04
N MET A 107 -4.55 -16.67 -0.94
CA MET A 107 -5.34 -16.94 -2.14
C MET A 107 -5.45 -15.65 -2.96
N PRO A 108 -4.93 -15.62 -4.20
CA PRO A 108 -5.05 -14.43 -5.03
C PRO A 108 -6.51 -14.21 -5.33
N VAL A 109 -6.88 -12.95 -5.39
CA VAL A 109 -8.22 -12.50 -5.78
C VAL A 109 -8.15 -11.81 -7.13
N ASP A 110 -9.29 -11.66 -7.80
CA ASP A 110 -9.36 -11.26 -9.22
C ASP A 110 -8.54 -10.00 -9.56
N TYR A 111 -8.46 -9.03 -8.66
CA TYR A 111 -7.67 -7.82 -8.91
C TYR A 111 -6.16 -8.08 -9.00
N ASN A 112 -5.64 -9.14 -8.37
CA ASN A 112 -4.24 -9.52 -8.49
C ASN A 112 -3.86 -10.02 -9.89
N LEU A 113 -4.85 -10.30 -10.75
CA LEU A 113 -4.61 -10.67 -12.15
C LEU A 113 -4.16 -9.47 -13.01
N ASN A 114 -4.42 -8.24 -12.58
CA ASN A 114 -3.95 -7.04 -13.25
C ASN A 114 -2.53 -6.64 -12.77
N TYR A 115 -1.60 -7.58 -12.89
CA TYR A 115 -0.19 -7.38 -12.55
C TYR A 115 0.66 -7.22 -13.81
N TRP A 116 1.83 -6.62 -13.63
CA TRP A 116 2.74 -6.36 -14.73
C TRP A 116 3.25 -7.66 -15.37
N THR A 117 3.13 -7.73 -16.68
CA THR A 117 3.81 -8.72 -17.54
C THR A 117 4.35 -8.01 -18.78
N MET A 118 5.16 -8.69 -19.59
CA MET A 118 5.61 -8.13 -20.87
C MET A 118 4.43 -7.81 -21.80
N ASP A 119 3.35 -8.59 -21.72
CA ASP A 119 2.12 -8.42 -22.50
C ASP A 119 1.12 -7.46 -21.82
N ASN A 120 1.29 -7.14 -20.53
CA ASN A 120 0.49 -6.19 -19.76
C ASN A 120 1.39 -5.16 -19.04
N PRO A 121 2.09 -4.27 -19.77
CA PRO A 121 3.03 -3.32 -19.17
C PRO A 121 2.35 -2.16 -18.43
N ASN A 122 1.06 -1.91 -18.67
CA ASN A 122 0.28 -0.81 -18.08
C ASN A 122 -0.57 -1.26 -16.88
N ALA A 123 -0.16 -2.35 -16.22
CA ALA A 123 -0.87 -2.95 -15.10
C ALA A 123 -0.93 -2.05 -13.85
N ARG A 124 -2.00 -2.17 -13.05
CA ARG A 124 -2.14 -1.45 -11.76
C ARG A 124 -1.25 -2.04 -10.67
N PHE A 125 -0.93 -3.33 -10.75
CA PHE A 125 -0.07 -4.00 -9.78
C PHE A 125 1.32 -4.25 -10.38
N PRO A 126 2.39 -4.13 -9.58
CA PRO A 126 3.72 -4.46 -10.03
C PRO A 126 3.84 -5.95 -10.32
N ARG A 127 4.95 -6.37 -10.93
CA ARG A 127 5.18 -7.79 -11.21
C ARG A 127 5.10 -8.60 -9.93
N LEU A 128 4.57 -9.81 -10.05
CA LEU A 128 4.59 -10.76 -8.97
C LEU A 128 5.98 -11.39 -8.85
N PHE A 129 6.50 -11.42 -7.64
CA PHE A 129 7.82 -11.87 -7.27
C PHE A 129 7.77 -12.42 -5.85
N SER A 130 8.02 -13.72 -5.72
CA SER A 130 8.16 -14.38 -4.43
C SER A 130 9.52 -14.05 -3.81
N ASN A 131 9.59 -13.93 -2.48
CA ASN A 131 10.82 -13.70 -1.72
C ASN A 131 11.49 -12.32 -1.91
N GLY A 132 10.73 -11.29 -2.25
CA GLY A 132 11.20 -9.90 -2.30
C GLY A 132 10.25 -8.93 -1.60
N THR A 133 10.75 -7.77 -1.18
CA THR A 133 9.93 -6.70 -0.61
C THR A 133 9.97 -5.42 -1.42
N GLN A 134 10.61 -5.42 -2.59
CA GLN A 134 10.76 -4.22 -3.41
C GLN A 134 9.42 -3.60 -3.81
N ASN A 135 8.38 -4.44 -3.90
CA ASN A 135 7.02 -4.03 -4.22
C ASN A 135 6.09 -3.92 -3.00
N THR A 136 6.53 -4.29 -1.79
CA THR A 136 5.63 -4.38 -0.62
C THR A 136 6.00 -3.42 0.51
N VAL A 137 6.97 -2.53 0.29
CA VAL A 137 7.29 -1.47 1.27
C VAL A 137 6.21 -0.37 1.21
N PRO A 138 5.76 0.15 2.37
CA PRO A 138 4.87 1.31 2.42
C PRO A 138 5.38 2.47 1.56
N SER A 139 4.55 2.95 0.63
CA SER A 139 4.91 4.01 -0.32
C SER A 139 3.66 4.72 -0.84
N SER A 140 3.83 5.86 -1.50
CA SER A 140 2.73 6.62 -2.13
C SER A 140 1.98 5.83 -3.20
N TYR A 141 2.54 4.73 -3.69
CA TYR A 141 1.86 3.84 -4.64
C TYR A 141 0.71 3.05 -3.99
N TRP A 142 0.77 2.87 -2.66
CA TRP A 142 -0.15 2.05 -1.87
C TRP A 142 -1.11 2.85 -0.98
N VAL A 143 -0.96 4.18 -0.95
CA VAL A 143 -1.78 5.10 -0.14
C VAL A 143 -2.73 5.89 -1.03
#